data_AF-A0A8X6TFL9-F1
#
_entry.id   AF-A0A8X6TFL9-F1
#
_cell.length_a   1.000
_cell.length_b   1.000
_cell.length_c   1.000
_cell.angle_alpha   90.00
_cell.angle_beta   90.00
_cell.angle_gamma   90.00
#
_symmetry.space_group_name_H-M   'P 1'
#
loop_
_entity.id
_entity.type
_entity.pdbx_description
1 polymer ?
#
loop_
_entity_poly.entity_id
_entity_poly.type
_entity_poly.pdbx_seq_one_letter_code
_entity_poly.pdbx_strand_id
1 'polypeptide(L)'
;MRFTWKLFRSIIFILCVTCFSYQSANFFELYFKYPTVTNIDLIFPEVLKNPAFTLCNSNPVKRKKFCAEYPYLCQKPNNLTEFCKKHSYFCKGNISNLVIPKLGYYANDSEDEVRRALLQIYLHNISHDGSDLWSWTEPFNTWNEERKIKVKTTFTFYAGRSDYITCYSANLHINSSDEIETTQSCKYNYILPCESFSLDGTSGTSFLKLFLPSVEEEDTMYPWTVPRILFAIHSPFVPVSPFYEGEFLHSGHMYLINIQM
;
A
#
# COMPACT_ATOMS: atom_id res chain seq x y z
N MET A 1 8.96 -46.15 -72.79
CA MET A 1 9.25 -44.75 -72.40
C MET A 1 8.08 -43.94 -71.83
N ARG A 2 6.80 -44.15 -72.23
CA ARG A 2 5.66 -43.40 -71.62
C ARG A 2 5.37 -43.74 -70.15
N PHE A 3 5.65 -44.97 -69.72
CA PHE A 3 5.37 -45.45 -68.36
C PHE A 3 6.35 -44.89 -67.31
N THR A 4 7.65 -44.83 -67.65
CA THR A 4 8.71 -44.30 -66.77
C THR A 4 8.52 -42.81 -66.47
N TRP A 5 8.05 -42.03 -67.44
CA TRP A 5 7.73 -40.61 -67.24
C TRP A 5 6.55 -40.36 -66.29
N LYS A 6 5.53 -41.22 -66.35
CA LYS A 6 4.39 -41.15 -65.43
C LYS A 6 4.80 -41.50 -63.99
N LEU A 7 5.66 -42.51 -63.82
CA LEU A 7 6.21 -42.88 -62.52
C LEU A 7 7.08 -41.76 -61.92
N PHE A 8 7.96 -41.15 -62.71
CA PHE A 8 8.80 -40.03 -62.26
C PHE A 8 7.95 -38.85 -61.77
N ARG A 9 6.92 -38.44 -62.53
CA ARG A 9 5.97 -37.41 -62.12
C ARG A 9 5.22 -37.77 -60.85
N SER A 10 4.82 -39.04 -60.69
CA SER A 10 4.16 -39.53 -59.50
C SER A 10 5.06 -39.47 -58.27
N ILE A 11 6.34 -39.83 -58.40
CA ILE A 11 7.32 -39.78 -57.29
C ILE A 11 7.55 -38.34 -56.84
N ILE A 12 7.75 -37.41 -57.79
CA ILE A 12 7.88 -35.99 -57.47
C ILE A 12 6.64 -35.47 -56.76
N PHE A 13 5.46 -35.82 -57.24
CA PHE A 13 4.20 -35.40 -56.62
C PHE A 13 4.10 -35.90 -55.16
N ILE A 14 4.41 -37.18 -54.91
CA ILE A 14 4.41 -37.75 -53.56
C ILE A 14 5.42 -37.03 -52.66
N LEU A 15 6.63 -36.77 -53.16
CA LEU A 15 7.66 -36.04 -52.42
C LEU A 15 7.16 -34.62 -52.03
N CYS A 16 6.55 -33.90 -52.98
CA CYS A 16 5.99 -32.58 -52.73
C CYS A 16 4.86 -32.61 -51.69
N VAL A 17 3.94 -33.57 -51.77
CA VAL A 17 2.84 -33.72 -50.81
C VAL A 17 3.37 -34.03 -49.41
N THR A 18 4.36 -34.90 -49.28
CA THR A 18 4.97 -35.21 -47.98
C THR A 18 5.67 -33.99 -47.37
N CYS A 19 6.45 -33.25 -48.16
CA CYS A 19 7.07 -32.01 -47.70
C CYS A 19 6.04 -30.94 -47.28
N PHE A 20 4.97 -30.79 -48.07
CA PHE A 20 3.89 -29.85 -47.76
C PHE A 20 3.16 -30.23 -46.46
N SER A 21 2.82 -31.51 -46.28
CA SER A 21 2.18 -32.00 -45.06
C SER A 21 3.09 -31.84 -43.83
N TYR A 22 4.40 -32.08 -43.99
CA TYR A 22 5.38 -31.88 -42.92
C TYR A 22 5.47 -30.41 -42.49
N GLN A 23 5.58 -29.48 -43.45
CA GLN A 23 5.57 -28.05 -43.14
C GLN A 23 4.26 -27.61 -42.49
N SER A 24 3.13 -28.09 -43.03
CA SER A 24 1.80 -27.77 -42.49
C SER A 24 1.66 -28.25 -41.04
N ALA A 25 2.10 -29.48 -40.73
CA ALA A 25 2.08 -30.00 -39.36
C ALA A 25 2.91 -29.15 -38.38
N ASN A 26 4.11 -28.71 -38.79
CA ASN A 26 4.94 -27.82 -37.98
C ASN A 26 4.27 -26.45 -37.74
N PHE A 27 3.63 -25.89 -38.78
CA PHE A 27 2.86 -24.66 -38.63
C PHE A 27 1.66 -24.84 -37.69
N PHE A 28 0.94 -25.97 -37.78
CA PHE A 28 -0.15 -26.26 -36.86
C PHE A 28 0.35 -26.44 -35.42
N GLU A 29 1.49 -27.09 -35.21
CA GLU A 29 2.10 -27.21 -33.88
C GLU A 29 2.44 -25.84 -33.29
N LEU A 30 3.03 -24.95 -34.11
CA LEU A 30 3.30 -23.57 -33.70
C LEU A 30 2.01 -22.79 -33.42
N TYR A 31 0.98 -22.95 -34.25
CA TYR A 31 -0.32 -22.32 -34.06
C TYR A 31 -0.98 -22.77 -32.74
N PHE A 32 -0.98 -24.07 -32.45
CA PHE A 32 -1.56 -24.61 -31.22
C PHE A 32 -0.71 -24.33 -29.97
N LYS A 33 0.53 -23.88 -30.12
CA LYS A 33 1.35 -23.35 -29.01
C LYS A 33 0.96 -21.92 -28.61
N TYR A 34 0.11 -21.24 -29.37
CA TYR A 34 -0.34 -19.86 -29.12
C TYR A 34 0.79 -18.92 -28.66
N PRO A 35 1.90 -18.81 -29.41
CA PRO A 35 2.99 -17.92 -29.02
C PRO A 35 2.48 -16.48 -29.02
N THR A 36 2.58 -15.81 -27.88
CA THR A 36 2.27 -14.40 -27.76
C THR A 36 3.54 -13.59 -27.98
N VAL A 37 3.48 -12.56 -28.82
CA VAL A 37 4.54 -11.57 -28.96
C VAL A 37 4.15 -10.34 -28.16
N THR A 38 5.00 -9.94 -27.21
CA THR A 38 4.81 -8.71 -26.44
C THR A 38 5.47 -7.57 -27.18
N ASN A 39 4.68 -6.76 -27.89
CA ASN A 39 5.14 -5.47 -28.40
C ASN A 39 5.03 -4.45 -27.27
N ILE A 40 6.15 -3.83 -26.92
CA ILE A 40 6.23 -2.79 -25.89
C ILE A 40 6.43 -1.46 -26.62
N ASP A 41 5.40 -0.62 -26.63
CA ASP A 41 5.46 0.74 -27.15
C ASP A 41 5.64 1.72 -25.98
N LEU A 42 6.58 2.66 -26.12
CA LEU A 42 6.81 3.72 -25.15
C LEU A 42 6.05 4.97 -25.60
N ILE A 43 5.04 5.37 -24.83
CA ILE A 43 4.26 6.59 -25.06
C ILE A 43 4.58 7.57 -23.94
N PHE A 44 4.92 8.81 -24.31
CA PHE A 44 5.16 9.91 -23.37
C PHE A 44 3.93 10.82 -23.31
N PRO A 45 2.99 10.60 -22.38
CA PRO A 45 1.79 11.42 -22.28
C PRO A 45 2.13 12.83 -21.79
N GLU A 46 1.41 13.84 -22.28
CA GLU A 46 1.53 15.23 -21.79
C GLU A 46 1.02 15.40 -20.35
N VAL A 47 0.15 14.48 -19.91
CA VAL A 47 -0.47 14.48 -18.60
C VAL A 47 -0.28 13.11 -17.96
N LEU A 48 0.40 13.08 -16.82
CA LEU A 48 0.62 11.88 -16.02
C LEU A 48 -0.40 11.84 -14.89
N LYS A 49 -1.00 10.66 -14.68
CA LYS A 49 -1.86 10.43 -13.52
C LYS A 49 -0.98 10.23 -12.30
N ASN A 50 -1.22 10.99 -11.23
CA ASN A 50 -0.49 10.81 -9.99
C ASN A 50 -0.76 9.41 -9.45
N PRO A 51 0.18 8.77 -8.73
CA PRO A 51 -0.10 7.49 -8.13
C PRO A 51 -1.01 7.69 -6.91
N ALA A 52 -1.67 6.62 -6.48
CA ALA A 52 -2.24 6.55 -5.16
C ALA A 52 -1.15 6.15 -4.16
N PHE A 53 -1.27 6.67 -2.95
CA PHE A 53 -0.46 6.20 -1.83
C PHE A 53 -1.39 5.85 -0.67
N THR A 54 -1.04 4.78 0.02
CA THR A 54 -1.78 4.28 1.17
C THR A 54 -0.84 4.18 2.35
N LEU A 55 -1.21 4.82 3.45
CA LEU A 55 -0.55 4.69 4.75
C LEU A 55 -1.47 3.92 5.69
N CYS A 56 -0.94 2.95 6.40
CA CYS A 56 -1.71 2.25 7.40
C CYS A 56 -1.05 2.29 8.76
N ASN A 57 -1.82 2.63 9.77
CA ASN A 57 -1.41 2.52 11.16
C ASN A 57 -1.80 1.15 11.71
N SER A 58 -0.82 0.39 12.20
CA SER A 58 -1.08 -0.88 12.88
C SER A 58 -1.66 -0.71 14.28
N ASN A 59 -1.69 0.52 14.82
CA ASN A 59 -2.34 0.88 16.07
C ASN A 59 -3.54 1.80 15.78
N PRO A 60 -4.71 1.23 15.44
CA PRO A 60 -5.86 2.01 14.98
C PRO A 60 -6.51 2.84 16.10
N VAL A 61 -6.35 2.43 17.37
CA VAL A 61 -6.99 3.08 18.52
C VAL A 61 -5.93 3.44 19.56
N LYS A 62 -5.97 4.67 20.06
CA LYS A 62 -5.13 5.11 21.19
C LYS A 62 -5.63 4.48 22.48
N ARG A 63 -4.75 3.86 23.27
CA ARG A 63 -5.08 3.18 24.53
C ARG A 63 -5.73 4.12 25.54
N LYS A 64 -5.17 5.32 25.74
CA LYS A 64 -5.67 6.35 26.66
C LYS A 64 -7.10 6.74 26.28
N LYS A 65 -7.37 6.92 24.97
CA LYS A 65 -8.72 7.22 24.46
C LYS A 65 -9.69 6.06 24.71
N PHE A 66 -9.28 4.84 24.36
CA PHE A 66 -10.10 3.64 24.60
C PHE A 66 -10.45 3.47 26.08
N CYS A 67 -9.46 3.58 26.98
CA CYS A 67 -9.70 3.42 28.41
C CYS A 67 -10.43 4.59 29.06
N ALA A 68 -10.43 5.77 28.46
CA ALA A 68 -11.27 6.89 28.89
C ALA A 68 -12.75 6.64 28.56
N GLU A 69 -13.03 6.05 27.40
CA GLU A 69 -14.40 5.73 26.95
C GLU A 69 -14.95 4.44 27.58
N TYR A 70 -14.10 3.42 27.74
CA TYR A 70 -14.44 2.10 28.27
C TYR A 70 -13.61 1.72 29.51
N PRO A 71 -13.72 2.46 30.63
CA PRO A 71 -12.87 2.24 31.81
C PRO A 71 -13.05 0.85 32.43
N TYR A 72 -14.25 0.25 32.31
CA TYR A 72 -14.55 -1.09 32.82
C TYR A 72 -13.83 -2.21 32.06
N LEU A 73 -13.38 -1.94 30.82
CA LEU A 73 -12.60 -2.85 29.98
C LEU A 73 -11.09 -2.64 30.13
N CYS A 74 -10.68 -1.74 31.00
CA CYS A 74 -9.28 -1.50 31.29
C CYS A 74 -8.96 -1.85 32.75
N GLN A 75 -7.72 -2.25 32.98
CA GLN A 75 -7.21 -2.55 34.31
C GLN A 75 -5.72 -2.26 34.41
N LYS A 76 -5.22 -2.23 35.65
CA LYS A 76 -3.79 -2.21 35.90
C LYS A 76 -3.17 -3.56 35.52
N PRO A 77 -1.95 -3.60 34.95
CA PRO A 77 -1.27 -4.86 34.68
C PRO A 77 -1.11 -5.70 35.96
N ASN A 78 -1.36 -7.02 35.85
CA ASN A 78 -1.30 -7.94 36.99
C ASN A 78 0.08 -7.94 37.67
N ASN A 79 1.15 -7.89 36.86
CA ASN A 79 2.53 -7.73 37.32
C ASN A 79 3.16 -6.49 36.68
N LEU A 80 3.08 -5.35 37.39
CA LEU A 80 3.57 -4.07 36.89
C LEU A 80 5.08 -4.08 36.63
N THR A 81 5.86 -4.72 37.51
CA THR A 81 7.34 -4.76 37.40
C THR A 81 7.77 -5.53 36.16
N GLU A 82 7.18 -6.69 35.91
CA GLU A 82 7.46 -7.49 34.72
C GLU A 82 6.99 -6.79 33.45
N PHE A 83 5.78 -6.22 33.48
CA PHE A 83 5.23 -5.45 32.36
C PHE A 83 6.17 -4.30 31.96
N CYS A 84 6.60 -3.49 32.92
CA CYS A 84 7.51 -2.37 32.65
C CYS A 84 8.91 -2.80 32.23
N LYS A 85 9.38 -3.97 32.69
CA LYS A 85 10.67 -4.53 32.25
C LYS A 85 10.64 -4.89 30.76
N LYS A 86 9.53 -5.44 30.28
CA LYS A 86 9.38 -5.85 28.87
C LYS A 86 8.91 -4.71 27.96
N HIS A 87 8.08 -3.82 28.50
CA HIS A 87 7.43 -2.73 27.77
C HIS A 87 7.73 -1.38 28.42
N SER A 88 9.01 -1.03 28.47
CA SER A 88 9.52 0.17 29.16
C SER A 88 8.91 1.48 28.65
N TYR A 89 8.49 1.51 27.39
CA TYR A 89 7.88 2.68 26.76
C TYR A 89 6.52 3.08 27.38
N PHE A 90 5.72 2.14 27.90
CA PHE A 90 4.48 2.48 28.63
C PHE A 90 4.72 3.06 30.01
N CYS A 91 5.88 2.76 30.60
CA CYS A 91 6.19 3.10 31.99
C CYS A 91 7.05 4.36 32.11
N LYS A 92 7.06 5.22 31.07
CA LYS A 92 7.67 6.54 31.14
C LYS A 92 6.80 7.47 31.98
N GLY A 93 7.34 7.99 33.08
CA GLY A 93 6.64 8.94 33.96
C GLY A 93 5.83 8.28 35.08
N ASN A 94 4.66 8.83 35.39
CA ASN A 94 3.84 8.39 36.53
C ASN A 94 3.04 7.11 36.21
N ILE A 95 3.56 5.97 36.65
CA ILE A 95 2.97 4.63 36.46
C ILE A 95 1.71 4.37 37.30
N SER A 96 1.34 5.25 38.23
CA SER A 96 0.20 5.02 39.14
C SER A 96 -1.12 4.91 38.39
N ASN A 97 -1.26 5.68 37.30
CA ASN A 97 -2.46 5.74 36.47
C ASN A 97 -2.39 4.84 35.22
N LEU A 98 -1.37 3.99 35.13
CA LEU A 98 -1.20 3.10 33.97
C LEU A 98 -2.29 2.02 33.97
N VAL A 99 -3.15 2.08 32.95
CA VAL A 99 -4.17 1.09 32.66
C VAL A 99 -3.99 0.54 31.26
N ILE A 100 -4.19 -0.76 31.10
CA ILE A 100 -4.19 -1.46 29.81
C ILE A 100 -5.55 -2.09 29.58
N PRO A 101 -5.95 -2.32 28.31
CA PRO A 101 -7.13 -3.11 28.01
C PRO A 101 -7.00 -4.51 28.62
N LYS A 102 -8.13 -5.08 29.02
CA LYS A 102 -8.25 -6.44 29.54
C LYS A 102 -8.10 -7.48 28.42
N LEU A 103 -6.89 -7.55 27.86
CA LEU A 103 -6.56 -8.38 26.72
C LEU A 103 -5.15 -8.98 26.88
N GLY A 104 -5.01 -10.27 26.62
CA GLY A 104 -3.73 -10.97 26.66
C GLY A 104 -3.17 -11.25 28.07
N TYR A 105 -1.86 -11.52 28.14
CA TYR A 105 -1.19 -12.10 29.31
C TYR A 105 -1.12 -11.19 30.55
N TYR A 106 -1.13 -9.87 30.35
CA TYR A 106 -0.89 -8.90 31.43
C TYR A 106 -2.16 -8.43 32.13
N ALA A 107 -3.33 -8.89 31.71
CA ALA A 107 -4.62 -8.51 32.26
C ALA A 107 -5.52 -9.72 32.51
N ASN A 108 -6.63 -9.50 33.22
CA ASN A 108 -7.65 -10.53 33.39
C ASN A 108 -8.42 -10.73 32.09
N ASP A 109 -8.90 -11.95 31.88
CA ASP A 109 -9.59 -12.33 30.66
C ASP A 109 -10.94 -11.60 30.52
N SER A 110 -11.00 -10.68 29.56
CA SER A 110 -12.24 -10.19 28.96
C SER A 110 -12.02 -9.90 27.48
N GLU A 111 -11.26 -10.77 26.80
CA GLU A 111 -10.82 -10.57 25.41
C GLU A 111 -12.01 -10.37 24.47
N ASP A 112 -13.09 -11.13 24.67
CA ASP A 112 -14.32 -11.05 23.85
C ASP A 112 -15.09 -9.73 24.03
N GLU A 113 -15.07 -9.14 25.22
CA GLU A 113 -15.72 -7.85 25.48
C GLU A 113 -14.93 -6.71 24.84
N VAL A 114 -13.61 -6.73 25.01
CA VAL A 114 -12.71 -5.74 24.38
C VAL A 114 -12.80 -5.83 22.86
N ARG A 115 -12.79 -7.04 22.28
CA ARG A 115 -12.96 -7.24 20.84
C ARG A 115 -14.29 -6.72 20.32
N ARG A 116 -15.39 -6.92 21.04
CA ARG A 116 -16.70 -6.38 20.67
C ARG A 116 -16.72 -4.85 20.70
N ALA A 117 -16.15 -4.24 21.73
CA ALA A 117 -16.03 -2.78 21.82
C ALA A 117 -15.18 -2.22 20.68
N LEU A 118 -14.04 -2.85 20.37
CA LEU A 118 -13.20 -2.48 19.23
C LEU A 118 -13.94 -2.60 17.90
N LEU A 119 -14.69 -3.69 17.68
CA LEU A 119 -15.50 -3.86 16.47
C LEU A 119 -16.56 -2.76 16.33
N GLN A 120 -17.19 -2.37 17.45
CA GLN A 120 -18.13 -1.24 17.44
C GLN A 120 -17.43 0.07 17.06
N ILE A 121 -16.25 0.36 17.61
CA ILE A 121 -15.46 1.54 17.23
C ILE A 121 -15.15 1.52 15.74
N TYR A 122 -14.70 0.38 15.19
CA TYR A 122 -14.38 0.27 13.76
C TYR A 122 -15.61 0.45 12.85
N LEU A 123 -16.79 0.01 13.30
CA LEU A 123 -18.02 0.14 12.52
C LEU A 123 -18.66 1.53 12.65
N HIS A 124 -18.58 2.19 13.81
CA HIS A 124 -19.34 3.41 14.12
C HIS A 124 -18.52 4.70 14.09
N ASN A 125 -17.19 4.64 14.20
CA ASN A 125 -16.32 5.82 14.35
C ASN A 125 -15.44 6.10 13.11
N ILE A 126 -15.89 5.64 11.93
CA ILE A 126 -15.18 5.74 10.64
C ILE A 126 -14.87 7.22 10.25
N SER A 127 -15.53 8.20 10.87
CA SER A 127 -15.39 9.62 10.51
C SER A 127 -14.53 10.48 11.44
N HIS A 128 -14.22 10.08 12.68
CA HIS A 128 -13.96 11.10 13.73
C HIS A 128 -12.52 11.30 14.20
N ASP A 129 -11.53 10.50 13.77
CA ASP A 129 -10.18 10.57 14.37
C ASP A 129 -9.00 10.57 13.38
N GLY A 130 -9.29 10.61 12.06
CA GLY A 130 -8.24 10.58 11.04
C GLY A 130 -7.28 11.77 11.09
N SER A 131 -7.70 12.90 11.67
CA SER A 131 -6.91 14.12 11.79
C SER A 131 -5.80 14.04 12.85
N ASP A 132 -6.02 13.31 13.94
CA ASP A 132 -5.19 13.41 15.14
C ASP A 132 -4.05 12.39 15.17
N LEU A 133 -4.09 11.41 14.26
CA LEU A 133 -3.04 10.39 14.09
C LEU A 133 -1.97 10.81 13.08
N TRP A 134 -2.20 11.85 12.28
CA TRP A 134 -1.30 12.25 11.19
C TRP A 134 -1.24 13.76 11.02
N SER A 135 -0.11 14.36 11.41
CA SER A 135 0.22 15.72 10.97
C SER A 135 0.77 15.67 9.56
N TRP A 136 -0.08 15.96 8.57
CA TRP A 136 0.35 16.19 7.19
C TRP A 136 0.92 17.59 7.08
N THR A 137 2.24 17.73 7.24
CA THR A 137 2.92 18.98 6.90
C THR A 137 3.60 18.78 5.57
N GLU A 138 2.99 19.28 4.49
CA GLU A 138 3.74 19.47 3.25
C GLU A 138 4.84 20.52 3.53
N PRO A 139 6.11 20.24 3.25
CA PRO A 139 7.22 21.08 3.65
C PRO A 139 7.36 22.37 2.83
N PHE A 140 6.50 22.63 1.84
CA PHE A 140 6.63 23.79 0.98
C PHE A 140 5.37 24.64 0.97
N ASN A 141 5.52 25.82 1.56
CA ASN A 141 4.62 26.97 1.52
C ASN A 141 4.50 27.54 0.09
N THR A 142 4.01 26.76 -0.88
CA THR A 142 3.64 27.31 -2.18
C THR A 142 2.16 27.71 -2.21
N TRP A 143 1.93 28.88 -1.60
CA TRP A 143 0.93 29.88 -1.95
C TRP A 143 -0.53 29.40 -2.18
N ASN A 144 -1.34 29.66 -1.14
CA ASN A 144 -2.73 30.15 -1.19
C ASN A 144 -3.95 29.24 -1.27
N GLU A 145 -3.87 27.92 -1.26
CA GLU A 145 -5.04 27.11 -0.88
C GLU A 145 -4.62 25.89 -0.07
N GLU A 146 -5.18 25.75 1.14
CA GLU A 146 -5.20 24.49 1.88
C GLU A 146 -5.93 23.45 1.03
N ARG A 147 -5.22 22.81 0.08
CA ARG A 147 -5.77 21.63 -0.58
C ARG A 147 -5.83 20.53 0.47
N LYS A 148 -6.98 20.44 1.15
CA LYS A 148 -7.33 19.29 1.97
C LYS A 148 -7.31 18.08 1.05
N ILE A 149 -6.21 17.33 1.09
CA ILE A 149 -6.09 16.07 0.38
C ILE A 149 -7.29 15.22 0.81
N LYS A 150 -8.15 14.84 -0.14
CA LYS A 150 -9.26 13.93 0.13
C LYS A 150 -8.67 12.56 0.43
N VAL A 151 -8.54 12.25 1.71
CA VAL A 151 -8.09 10.94 2.17
C VAL A 151 -9.32 10.05 2.38
N LYS A 152 -9.26 8.82 1.85
CA LYS A 152 -10.24 7.78 2.16
C LYS A 152 -9.69 6.91 3.28
N THR A 153 -10.42 6.85 4.39
CA THR A 153 -10.10 5.94 5.49
C THR A 153 -10.73 4.58 5.22
N THR A 154 -9.93 3.52 5.29
CA THR A 154 -10.40 2.14 5.18
C THR A 154 -9.91 1.32 6.36
N PHE A 155 -10.71 0.35 6.78
CA PHE A 155 -10.31 -0.64 7.76
C PHE A 155 -10.10 -1.96 7.03
N THR A 156 -8.96 -2.59 7.25
CA THR A 156 -8.68 -3.92 6.71
C THR A 156 -8.30 -4.86 7.83
N PHE A 157 -8.79 -6.09 7.72
CA PHE A 157 -8.47 -7.16 8.64
C PHE A 157 -7.13 -7.76 8.26
N TYR A 158 -6.19 -7.77 9.20
CA TYR A 158 -4.91 -8.44 9.00
C TYR A 158 -5.01 -9.90 9.47
N ALA A 159 -5.27 -10.80 8.53
CA ALA A 159 -5.43 -12.23 8.82
C ALA A 159 -4.21 -12.85 9.55
N GLY A 160 -3.01 -12.27 9.37
CA GLY A 160 -1.80 -12.73 10.05
C GLY A 160 -1.71 -12.42 11.54
N ARG A 161 -2.51 -11.48 12.08
CA ARG A 161 -2.50 -11.15 13.52
C ARG A 161 -3.89 -11.05 14.16
N SER A 162 -4.96 -11.32 13.42
CA SER A 162 -6.34 -11.12 13.89
C SER A 162 -6.62 -9.70 14.39
N ASP A 163 -5.88 -8.72 13.85
CA ASP A 163 -5.93 -7.32 14.23
C ASP A 163 -6.51 -6.50 13.08
N TYR A 164 -7.19 -5.41 13.44
CA TYR A 164 -7.63 -4.41 12.48
C TYR A 164 -6.57 -3.32 12.37
N ILE A 165 -6.40 -2.79 11.16
CA ILE A 165 -5.57 -1.63 10.93
C ILE A 165 -6.42 -0.54 10.28
N THR A 166 -6.00 0.71 10.47
CA THR A 166 -6.62 1.85 9.81
C THR A 166 -5.69 2.33 8.71
N CYS A 167 -6.19 2.30 7.49
CA CYS A 167 -5.50 2.75 6.30
C CYS A 167 -6.08 4.06 5.79
N TYR A 168 -5.21 4.88 5.22
CA TYR A 168 -5.47 6.20 4.70
C TYR A 168 -4.91 6.23 3.29
N SER A 169 -5.81 6.25 2.31
CA SER A 169 -5.44 6.28 0.90
C SER A 169 -5.75 7.64 0.32
N ALA A 170 -4.77 8.22 -0.36
CA ALA A 170 -4.92 9.46 -1.10
C ALA A 170 -4.81 9.19 -2.60
N ASN A 171 -5.55 9.98 -3.38
CA ASN A 171 -5.68 9.81 -4.83
C ASN A 171 -6.16 8.40 -5.24
N LEU A 172 -7.03 7.79 -4.42
CA LEU A 172 -7.63 6.49 -4.68
C LEU A 172 -9.02 6.61 -5.33
N HIS A 173 -9.11 6.21 -6.60
CA HIS A 173 -10.28 6.37 -7.46
C HIS A 173 -10.97 5.03 -7.78
N ILE A 174 -11.04 4.12 -6.80
CA ILE A 174 -11.88 2.91 -6.94
C ILE A 174 -13.34 3.35 -7.00
N ASN A 175 -13.99 3.10 -8.14
CA ASN A 175 -15.40 3.42 -8.38
C ASN A 175 -15.77 4.90 -8.12
N SER A 176 -14.78 5.80 -8.10
CA SER A 176 -15.05 7.23 -7.94
C SER A 176 -15.34 7.86 -9.30
N SER A 177 -16.34 8.73 -9.35
CA SER A 177 -16.55 9.65 -10.48
C SER A 177 -15.64 10.88 -10.39
N ASP A 178 -14.89 11.05 -9.31
CA ASP A 178 -13.98 12.18 -9.12
C ASP A 178 -12.84 12.14 -10.14
N GLU A 179 -12.48 13.31 -10.67
CA GLU A 179 -11.29 13.48 -11.50
C GLU A 179 -10.02 13.18 -10.71
N ILE A 180 -9.09 12.49 -11.38
CA ILE A 180 -7.82 12.06 -10.78
C ILE A 180 -6.87 13.24 -10.75
N GLU A 181 -6.12 13.35 -9.66
CA GLU A 181 -5.03 14.30 -9.62
C GLU A 181 -4.01 13.94 -10.70
N THR A 182 -3.83 14.85 -11.64
CA THR A 182 -2.84 14.70 -12.70
C THR A 182 -1.76 15.74 -12.52
N THR A 183 -0.55 15.37 -12.89
CA THR A 183 0.57 16.31 -12.98
C THR A 183 0.96 16.44 -14.44
N GLN A 184 1.19 17.68 -14.84
CA GLN A 184 1.63 17.96 -16.20
C GLN A 184 3.04 17.37 -16.38
N SER A 185 3.19 16.52 -17.39
CA SER A 185 4.49 15.94 -17.73
C SER A 185 5.41 17.07 -18.19
N CYS A 186 6.55 17.21 -17.54
CA CYS A 186 7.55 18.21 -17.92
C CYS A 186 8.05 17.87 -19.33
N LYS A 187 7.55 18.57 -20.35
CA LYS A 187 8.11 18.46 -21.70
C LYS A 187 9.58 18.87 -21.62
N TYR A 188 10.43 18.00 -22.16
CA TYR A 188 11.87 18.18 -22.32
C TYR A 188 12.14 19.35 -23.27
N ASN A 189 11.95 20.59 -22.81
CA ASN A 189 12.36 21.78 -23.53
C ASN A 189 13.03 22.73 -22.54
N TYR A 190 14.27 23.04 -22.88
CA TYR A 190 15.23 23.84 -22.15
C TYR A 190 14.61 25.11 -21.54
N ILE A 191 15.06 25.40 -20.29
CA ILE A 191 14.93 26.66 -19.53
C ILE A 191 13.75 26.74 -18.53
N LEU A 192 13.92 26.06 -17.38
CA LEU A 192 13.41 26.37 -16.01
C LEU A 192 11.89 26.30 -15.69
N PRO A 193 11.52 26.06 -14.41
CA PRO A 193 11.84 24.91 -13.59
C PRO A 193 10.54 24.13 -13.31
N CYS A 194 10.49 22.86 -13.70
CA CYS A 194 9.87 21.91 -12.79
C CYS A 194 10.71 21.98 -11.52
N GLU A 195 10.11 22.01 -10.32
CA GLU A 195 10.87 21.90 -9.07
C GLU A 195 11.53 20.51 -9.03
N SER A 196 12.61 20.36 -9.79
CA SER A 196 13.39 19.15 -9.92
C SER A 196 14.36 19.15 -8.77
N PHE A 197 13.99 18.45 -7.70
CA PHE A 197 14.96 18.06 -6.70
C PHE A 197 15.81 16.92 -7.29
N SER A 198 16.84 17.31 -8.06
CA SER A 198 17.88 16.39 -8.53
C SER A 198 18.81 16.09 -7.36
N LEU A 199 18.58 14.96 -6.68
CA LEU A 199 19.56 14.42 -5.73
C LEU A 199 20.77 13.77 -6.42
N ASP A 200 20.70 13.46 -7.73
CA ASP A 200 21.79 12.74 -8.41
C ASP A 200 21.89 12.90 -9.95
N GLY A 201 21.40 14.01 -10.52
CA GLY A 201 21.62 14.32 -11.95
C GLY A 201 20.82 13.48 -12.95
N THR A 202 19.89 12.65 -12.49
CA THR A 202 18.96 11.90 -13.36
C THR A 202 17.68 12.70 -13.57
N SER A 203 17.49 13.20 -14.79
CA SER A 203 16.34 14.00 -15.22
C SER A 203 15.11 13.12 -15.44
N GLY A 204 14.31 12.91 -14.40
CA GLY A 204 12.98 12.29 -14.48
C GLY A 204 11.93 13.12 -13.73
N THR A 205 10.68 13.11 -14.19
CA THR A 205 9.55 13.68 -13.44
C THR A 205 9.40 12.91 -12.15
N SER A 206 9.80 13.53 -11.05
CA SER A 206 9.87 12.89 -9.75
C SER A 206 8.86 13.52 -8.80
N PHE A 207 7.99 12.69 -8.24
CA PHE A 207 7.06 13.14 -7.20
C PHE A 207 7.77 13.10 -5.88
N LEU A 208 7.82 14.25 -5.20
CA LEU A 208 8.39 14.37 -3.87
C LEU A 208 7.25 14.48 -2.86
N LYS A 209 7.11 13.49 -1.98
CA LYS A 209 6.24 13.62 -0.81
C LYS A 209 7.03 13.41 0.47
N LEU A 210 6.79 14.31 1.42
CA LEU A 210 7.38 14.25 2.75
C LEU A 210 6.33 13.72 3.72
N PHE A 211 6.72 12.68 4.46
CA PHE A 211 5.88 12.12 5.50
C PHE A 211 6.60 12.22 6.84
N LEU A 212 5.90 12.70 7.86
CA LEU A 212 6.33 12.62 9.25
C LEU A 212 5.39 11.68 10.02
N PRO A 213 5.54 10.36 9.85
CA PRO A 213 4.80 9.38 10.63
C PRO A 213 5.08 9.57 12.14
N SER A 214 4.04 9.87 12.91
CA SER A 214 4.12 9.97 14.37
C SER A 214 3.17 8.98 15.01
N VAL A 215 3.73 7.97 15.69
CA VAL A 215 2.97 7.09 16.58
C VAL A 215 3.55 7.17 17.97
N GLU A 216 2.69 7.50 18.93
CA GLU A 216 3.00 7.49 20.35
C GLU A 216 3.05 6.04 20.86
N GLU A 217 4.25 5.47 20.98
CA GLU A 217 4.44 4.08 21.43
C GLU A 217 3.81 3.83 22.82
N GLU A 218 3.86 4.82 23.70
CA GLU A 218 3.26 4.77 25.05
C GLU A 218 1.72 4.68 25.06
N ASP A 219 1.09 4.97 23.92
CA ASP A 219 -0.36 5.00 23.76
C ASP A 219 -0.90 3.88 22.85
N THR A 220 -0.11 2.81 22.71
CA THR A 220 -0.45 1.65 21.90
C THR A 220 -1.51 0.78 22.57
N MET A 221 -2.49 0.32 21.79
CA MET A 221 -3.60 -0.50 22.26
C MET A 221 -3.15 -1.88 22.72
N TYR A 222 -2.20 -2.48 21.98
CA TYR A 222 -1.73 -3.84 22.21
C TYR A 222 -0.27 -3.84 22.67
N PRO A 223 0.00 -4.08 23.96
CA PRO A 223 1.36 -3.98 24.50
C PRO A 223 2.39 -4.92 23.87
N TRP A 224 1.96 -6.06 23.33
CA TRP A 224 2.85 -7.01 22.65
C TRP A 224 3.12 -6.68 21.18
N THR A 225 2.52 -5.61 20.66
CA THR A 225 2.76 -5.14 19.29
C THR A 225 3.61 -3.89 19.31
N VAL A 226 4.54 -3.81 18.37
CA VAL A 226 5.21 -2.55 18.07
C VAL A 226 4.33 -1.83 17.05
N PRO A 227 3.85 -0.60 17.32
CA PRO A 227 3.11 0.16 16.34
C PRO A 227 4.01 0.40 15.13
N ARG A 228 3.46 0.17 13.96
CA ARG A 228 4.16 0.38 12.70
C ARG A 228 3.26 1.10 11.75
N ILE A 229 3.90 1.84 10.86
CA ILE A 229 3.25 2.48 9.75
C ILE A 229 3.65 1.71 8.51
N LEU A 230 2.66 1.21 7.78
CA LEU A 230 2.88 0.60 6.48
C LEU A 230 2.62 1.66 5.41
N PHE A 231 3.46 1.70 4.39
CA PHE A 231 3.33 2.62 3.27
C PHE A 231 3.35 1.84 1.97
N ALA A 232 2.39 2.09 1.08
CA ALA A 232 2.40 1.53 -0.25
C ALA A 232 2.07 2.58 -1.30
N ILE A 233 2.70 2.46 -2.47
CA ILE A 233 2.40 3.23 -3.67
C ILE A 233 1.74 2.30 -4.66
N HIS A 234 0.68 2.75 -5.31
CA HIS A 234 -0.02 1.96 -6.30
C HIS A 234 -0.74 2.82 -7.34
N SER A 235 -1.32 2.16 -8.33
CA SER A 235 -2.20 2.82 -9.29
C SER A 235 -3.43 3.40 -8.60
N PRO A 236 -3.93 4.59 -9.00
CA PRO A 236 -5.20 5.14 -8.52
C PRO A 236 -6.40 4.22 -8.68
N PHE A 237 -6.31 3.24 -9.59
CA PHE A 237 -7.39 2.33 -9.94
C PHE A 237 -7.24 0.94 -9.35
N VAL A 238 -6.02 0.57 -8.97
CA VAL A 238 -5.71 -0.78 -8.50
C VAL A 238 -5.15 -0.64 -7.09
N PRO A 239 -5.96 -0.87 -6.04
CA PRO A 239 -5.44 -0.90 -4.68
C PRO A 239 -4.47 -2.06 -4.54
N VAL A 240 -3.40 -1.81 -3.81
CA VAL A 240 -2.51 -2.88 -3.31
C VAL A 240 -2.71 -3.02 -1.82
N SER A 241 -2.44 -4.20 -1.30
CA SER A 241 -2.41 -4.43 0.13
C SER A 241 -1.06 -3.98 0.67
N PRO A 242 -0.99 -2.95 1.55
CA PRO A 242 0.29 -2.49 2.11
C PRO A 242 0.98 -3.54 2.99
N PHE A 243 0.30 -4.64 3.32
CA PHE A 243 0.90 -5.77 4.03
C PHE A 243 1.80 -6.63 3.17
N TYR A 244 1.50 -6.73 1.88
CA TYR A 244 2.21 -7.61 0.96
C TYR A 244 3.17 -6.82 0.07
N GLU A 245 2.78 -5.59 -0.28
CA GLU A 245 3.49 -4.75 -1.25
C GLU A 245 3.98 -3.43 -0.64
N GLY A 246 3.75 -3.22 0.66
CA GLY A 246 4.14 -2.01 1.36
C GLY A 246 5.46 -2.14 2.12
N GLU A 247 5.99 -0.97 2.47
CA GLU A 247 7.20 -0.79 3.25
C GLU A 247 6.87 -0.33 4.68
N PHE A 248 7.69 -0.76 5.65
CA PHE A 248 7.54 -0.32 7.02
C PHE A 248 8.25 1.01 7.24
N LEU A 249 7.51 2.01 7.69
CA LEU A 249 8.04 3.30 8.15
C LEU A 249 8.20 3.27 9.68
N HIS A 250 9.33 3.79 10.14
CA HIS A 250 9.63 4.02 11.54
C HIS A 250 9.02 5.34 12.01
N SER A 251 8.42 5.33 13.21
CA SER A 251 7.91 6.54 13.84
C SER A 251 9.04 7.55 14.10
N GLY A 252 8.73 8.85 14.01
CA GLY A 252 9.65 9.94 14.33
C GLY A 252 10.74 10.21 13.30
N HIS A 253 10.72 9.52 12.15
CA HIS A 253 11.64 9.75 11.05
C HIS A 253 10.94 10.49 9.91
N MET A 254 11.69 11.36 9.25
CA MET A 254 11.21 12.08 8.07
C MET A 254 11.50 11.23 6.82
N TYR A 255 10.47 10.92 6.05
CA TYR A 255 10.59 10.12 4.84
C TYR A 255 10.43 10.98 3.61
N LEU A 256 11.44 10.94 2.75
CA LEU A 256 11.41 11.54 1.43
C LEU A 256 11.12 10.45 0.40
N ILE A 257 9.95 10.52 -0.22
CA ILE A 257 9.54 9.51 -1.21
C ILE A 257 9.67 10.13 -2.58
N ASN A 258 10.54 9.54 -3.39
CA ASN A 258 10.79 9.91 -4.77
C ASN A 258 10.20 8.86 -5.70
N ILE A 259 9.17 9.23 -6.46
CA ILE A 259 8.55 8.34 -7.44
C ILE A 259 9.02 8.75 -8.83
N GLN A 260 9.82 7.91 -9.46
CA GLN A 260 10.20 8.05 -10.86
C GLN A 260 9.17 7.32 -11.72
N MET A 261 8.58 8.04 -12.67
CA MET A 261 7.63 7.51 -13.66
C MET A 261 8.25 7.48 -15.04
#